data_AF-A0A8T2GYZ8-F1
#
_entry.id   AF-A0A8T2GYZ8-F1
#
_cell.length_a   1.000
_cell.length_b   1.000
_cell.length_c   1.000
_cell.angle_alpha   90.00
_cell.angle_beta   90.00
_cell.angle_gamma   90.00
#
_symmetry.space_group_name_H-M   'P 1'
#
loop_
_entity.id
_entity.type
_entity.pdbx_description
1 polymer ?
#
loop_
_entity_poly.entity_id
_entity_poly.type
_entity_poly.pdbx_seq_one_letter_code
_entity_poly.pdbx_strand_id
1 'polypeptide(L)'
;MASIEQVAELISSLEQATLMAQQIGTTVGQNQLLQISSLRIAHQRLSAFLASIPTAEAEKSFSSVEPMQLGEEEKGEAEPAEEERYSAIEKVEEKMRECFIRNKRLKRPLSPSSAVVETSATEERSGRDYGFDSDPHATKLRALDLIYQFHA
;
A
#
# COMPACT_ATOMS: atom_id res chain seq x y z
N MET A 1 -25.16 -20.96 14.33
CA MET A 1 -25.59 -19.72 15.00
C MET A 1 -24.48 -19.32 15.94
N ALA A 2 -24.00 -18.08 15.86
CA ALA A 2 -22.95 -17.60 16.77
C ALA A 2 -23.46 -17.67 18.22
N SER A 3 -22.62 -18.11 19.16
CA SER A 3 -23.01 -18.21 20.56
C SER A 3 -23.11 -16.82 21.18
N ILE A 4 -23.96 -16.66 22.21
CA ILE A 4 -24.11 -15.39 22.95
C ILE A 4 -22.74 -14.95 23.52
N GLU A 5 -21.90 -15.91 23.92
CA GLU A 5 -20.54 -15.68 24.39
C GLU A 5 -19.65 -15.08 23.29
N GLN A 6 -19.71 -15.60 22.06
CA GLN A 6 -18.96 -15.05 20.92
C GLN A 6 -19.38 -13.60 20.60
N VAL A 7 -20.68 -13.30 20.70
CA VAL A 7 -21.20 -11.93 20.51
C VAL A 7 -20.69 -11.00 21.62
N ALA A 8 -20.74 -11.45 22.88
CA ALA A 8 -20.25 -10.65 24.01
C ALA A 8 -18.74 -10.37 23.92
N GLU A 9 -17.94 -11.38 23.55
CA GLU A 9 -16.51 -11.23 23.33
C GLU A 9 -16.16 -10.31 22.15
N LEU A 10 -16.99 -10.33 21.10
CA LEU A 10 -16.84 -9.43 19.96
C LEU A 10 -17.10 -7.98 20.35
N ILE A 11 -18.19 -7.73 21.07
CA ILE A 11 -18.57 -6.39 21.54
C ILE A 11 -17.47 -5.83 22.45
N SER A 12 -17.01 -6.61 23.43
CA SER A 12 -15.96 -6.18 24.35
C SER A 12 -14.63 -5.88 23.63
N SER A 13 -14.26 -6.72 22.65
CA SER A 13 -13.07 -6.48 21.82
C SER A 13 -13.18 -5.23 20.95
N LEU A 14 -14.38 -4.91 20.44
CA LEU A 14 -14.62 -3.70 19.64
C LEU A 14 -14.57 -2.44 20.50
N GLU A 15 -15.15 -2.48 21.69
CA GLU A 15 -15.10 -1.39 22.65
C GLU A 15 -13.66 -1.07 23.06
N GLN A 16 -12.89 -2.10 23.41
CA GLN A 16 -11.47 -1.96 23.73
C GLN A 16 -10.67 -1.37 22.56
N ALA A 17 -10.87 -1.88 21.34
CA ALA A 17 -10.20 -1.37 20.16
C ALA A 17 -10.57 0.10 19.88
N THR A 18 -11.81 0.50 20.16
CA THR A 18 -12.27 1.88 20.00
C THR A 18 -11.57 2.82 20.99
N LEU A 19 -11.47 2.44 22.26
CA LEU A 19 -10.74 3.22 23.27
C LEU A 19 -9.26 3.34 22.93
N MET A 20 -8.63 2.26 22.46
CA MET A 20 -7.24 2.28 22.02
C MET A 20 -7.05 3.14 20.76
N ALA A 21 -8.02 3.12 19.84
CA ALA A 21 -7.98 3.91 18.62
C ALA A 21 -8.05 5.42 18.88
N GLN A 22 -8.79 5.87 19.89
CA GLN A 22 -8.83 7.29 20.28
C GLN A 22 -7.47 7.82 20.75
N GLN A 23 -6.58 6.93 21.16
CA GLN A 23 -5.23 7.28 21.60
C GLN A 23 -4.20 7.24 20.47
N ILE A 24 -4.60 6.86 19.24
CA ILE A 24 -3.75 6.88 18.05
C ILE A 24 -3.57 8.35 17.64
N GLY A 25 -2.38 8.88 17.91
CA GLY A 25 -2.02 10.28 17.61
C GLY A 25 -1.74 11.14 18.84
N THR A 26 -2.19 10.71 20.02
CA THR A 26 -1.88 11.39 21.29
C THR A 26 -0.70 10.76 22.04
N THR A 27 -0.39 9.47 21.76
CA THR A 27 0.69 8.74 22.42
C THR A 27 1.86 8.49 21.45
N VAL A 28 3.04 9.03 21.79
CA VAL A 28 4.28 8.84 21.01
C VAL A 28 5.00 7.58 21.51
N GLY A 29 5.22 6.61 20.61
CA GLY A 29 6.28 5.60 20.73
C GLY A 29 5.83 4.19 21.12
N GLN A 30 5.44 3.95 22.38
CA GLN A 30 5.30 2.57 22.90
C GLN A 30 3.87 2.00 22.85
N ASN A 31 2.84 2.84 22.98
CA ASN A 31 1.45 2.37 22.97
C ASN A 31 0.88 2.16 21.57
N GLN A 32 1.50 2.73 20.53
CA GLN A 32 0.99 2.60 19.15
C GLN A 32 0.92 1.15 18.68
N LEU A 33 1.92 0.32 19.02
CA LEU A 33 1.92 -1.08 18.61
C LEU A 33 0.77 -1.86 19.27
N LEU A 34 0.49 -1.58 20.55
CA LEU A 34 -0.63 -2.18 21.29
C LEU A 34 -1.99 -1.70 20.77
N GLN A 35 -2.08 -0.44 20.35
CA GLN A 35 -3.30 0.11 19.73
C GLN A 35 -3.57 -0.57 18.38
N ILE A 36 -2.53 -0.70 17.56
CA ILE A 36 -2.61 -1.36 16.25
C ILE A 36 -2.93 -2.85 16.40
N SER A 37 -2.34 -3.54 17.40
CA SER A 37 -2.64 -4.95 17.64
C SER A 37 -4.08 -5.15 18.11
N SER A 38 -4.59 -4.31 19.02
CA SER A 38 -5.99 -4.34 19.46
C SER A 38 -6.96 -4.19 18.30
N LEU A 39 -6.69 -3.26 17.37
CA LEU A 39 -7.51 -3.07 16.17
C LEU A 39 -7.49 -4.30 15.25
N ARG A 40 -6.32 -4.91 15.03
CA ARG A 40 -6.19 -6.13 14.22
C ARG A 40 -6.94 -7.31 14.84
N ILE A 41 -6.89 -7.46 16.17
CA ILE A 41 -7.60 -8.50 16.90
C ILE A 41 -9.12 -8.32 16.75
N ALA A 42 -9.63 -7.10 16.93
CA ALA A 42 -11.05 -6.80 16.73
C ALA A 42 -11.49 -7.11 15.28
N HIS A 43 -10.67 -6.76 14.29
CA HIS A 43 -10.94 -7.06 12.88
C HIS A 43 -10.99 -8.57 12.60
N GLN A 44 -10.03 -9.35 13.11
CA GLN A 44 -10.03 -10.80 12.95
C GLN A 44 -11.27 -11.44 13.58
N ARG A 45 -11.66 -10.98 14.77
CA ARG A 45 -12.87 -11.45 15.46
C ARG A 45 -14.15 -11.12 14.67
N LEU A 46 -14.25 -9.90 14.14
CA LEU A 46 -15.35 -9.52 13.24
C LEU A 46 -15.39 -10.40 12.00
N SER A 47 -14.24 -10.63 11.37
CA SER A 47 -14.14 -11.45 10.16
C SER A 47 -14.58 -12.89 10.43
N ALA A 48 -14.11 -13.49 11.53
CA ALA A 48 -14.51 -14.84 11.94
C ALA A 48 -16.00 -14.91 12.29
N PHE A 49 -16.53 -13.88 12.96
CA PHE A 49 -17.96 -13.80 13.29
C PHE A 49 -18.83 -13.75 12.04
N LEU A 50 -18.47 -12.92 11.06
CA LEU A 50 -19.20 -12.81 9.79
C LEU A 50 -19.09 -14.09 8.95
N ALA A 51 -17.93 -14.74 8.93
CA ALA A 51 -17.75 -16.03 8.26
C ALA A 51 -18.59 -17.16 8.87
N SER A 52 -18.95 -17.04 10.16
CA SER A 52 -19.82 -18.01 10.85
C SER A 52 -21.31 -17.83 10.56
N ILE A 53 -21.70 -16.73 9.90
CA ILE A 53 -23.06 -16.50 9.46
C ILE A 53 -23.26 -17.37 8.22
N PRO A 54 -24.05 -18.46 8.31
CA PRO A 54 -24.33 -19.26 7.13
C PRO A 54 -25.00 -18.36 6.10
N THR A 55 -24.47 -18.35 4.88
CA THR A 55 -25.00 -17.71 3.67
C THR A 55 -26.33 -18.36 3.22
N ALA A 56 -27.24 -18.62 4.15
CA ALA A 56 -28.59 -19.02 3.85
C ALA A 56 -29.37 -17.74 3.54
N GLU A 57 -29.20 -17.21 2.31
CA GLU A 57 -30.10 -16.31 1.53
C GLU A 57 -29.39 -15.74 0.28
N ALA A 58 -28.30 -16.35 -0.20
CA ALA A 58 -27.60 -15.90 -1.41
C ALA A 58 -28.10 -16.64 -2.68
N GLU A 59 -29.41 -16.66 -2.92
CA GLU A 59 -29.95 -16.91 -4.27
C GLU A 59 -30.14 -15.61 -5.08
N LYS A 60 -29.71 -14.46 -4.55
CA LYS A 60 -29.74 -13.21 -5.32
C LYS A 60 -28.43 -12.44 -5.23
N SER A 61 -27.58 -12.79 -6.19
CA SER A 61 -26.63 -11.91 -6.86
C SER A 61 -25.30 -11.56 -6.16
N PHE A 62 -24.27 -11.86 -6.95
CA PHE A 62 -22.91 -11.30 -7.02
C PHE A 62 -21.78 -12.05 -6.28
N SER A 63 -21.04 -12.78 -7.12
CA SER A 63 -19.57 -12.92 -7.08
C SER A 63 -18.99 -13.82 -6.00
N SER A 64 -19.32 -15.11 -6.07
CA SER A 64 -18.40 -16.16 -5.61
C SER A 64 -17.22 -16.20 -6.59
N VAL A 65 -16.06 -15.69 -6.17
CA VAL A 65 -14.80 -15.85 -6.91
C VAL A 65 -14.37 -17.30 -6.73
N GLU A 66 -14.71 -18.12 -7.72
CA GLU A 66 -14.24 -19.49 -7.85
C GLU A 66 -12.73 -19.46 -8.19
N PRO A 67 -11.88 -20.23 -7.49
CA PRO A 67 -10.45 -20.26 -7.77
C PRO A 67 -10.22 -20.88 -9.15
N MET A 68 -9.51 -20.16 -10.03
CA MET A 68 -9.25 -20.57 -11.41
C MET A 68 -8.70 -22.00 -11.46
N GLN A 69 -9.51 -22.93 -11.96
CA GLN A 69 -9.11 -24.30 -12.23
C GLN A 69 -8.29 -24.32 -13.51
N LEU A 70 -7.09 -24.87 -13.38
CA LEU A 70 -6.03 -24.84 -14.38
C LEU A 70 -6.10 -26.14 -15.19
N GLY A 71 -6.55 -26.02 -16.44
CA GLY A 71 -6.21 -26.90 -17.57
C GLY A 71 -6.87 -28.27 -17.64
N GLU A 72 -7.78 -28.42 -18.61
CA GLU A 72 -7.83 -29.64 -19.42
C GLU A 72 -8.15 -29.25 -20.87
N GLU A 73 -7.29 -29.69 -21.78
CA GLU A 73 -7.31 -29.41 -23.21
C GLU A 73 -8.43 -30.20 -23.90
N GLU A 74 -9.34 -29.53 -24.61
CA GLU A 74 -10.05 -30.16 -25.73
C GLU A 74 -10.42 -29.14 -26.82
N LYS A 75 -9.48 -28.99 -27.76
CA LYS A 75 -9.66 -28.86 -29.21
C LYS A 75 -11.06 -28.45 -29.71
N GLY A 76 -11.20 -27.19 -30.12
CA GLY A 76 -12.36 -26.72 -30.89
C GLY A 76 -12.23 -25.27 -31.36
N GLU A 77 -11.70 -25.10 -32.58
CA GLU A 77 -11.85 -23.95 -33.48
C GLU A 77 -11.31 -22.57 -33.02
N ALA A 78 -10.15 -22.24 -33.58
CA ALA A 78 -9.57 -20.90 -33.60
C ALA A 78 -10.33 -19.98 -34.59
N GLU A 79 -10.25 -18.68 -34.33
CA GLU A 79 -10.64 -17.54 -35.19
C GLU A 79 -12.13 -17.14 -35.19
N PRO A 80 -12.62 -16.53 -34.09
CA PRO A 80 -12.61 -15.05 -34.07
C PRO A 80 -12.45 -14.41 -32.67
N ALA A 81 -12.42 -15.21 -31.60
CA ALA A 81 -12.51 -14.69 -30.23
C ALA A 81 -11.18 -14.11 -29.67
N GLU A 82 -10.04 -14.56 -30.19
CA GLU A 82 -8.72 -14.07 -29.76
C GLU A 82 -8.44 -12.68 -30.35
N GLU A 83 -8.72 -12.46 -31.65
CA GLU A 83 -8.51 -11.16 -32.31
C GLU A 83 -9.34 -10.04 -31.68
N GLU A 84 -10.58 -10.33 -31.27
CA GLU A 84 -11.44 -9.35 -30.60
C GLU A 84 -10.88 -8.96 -29.22
N ARG A 85 -10.25 -9.90 -28.50
CA ARG A 85 -9.58 -9.61 -27.22
C ARG A 85 -8.32 -8.78 -27.43
N TYR A 86 -7.47 -9.12 -28.40
CA TYR A 86 -6.29 -8.30 -28.73
C TYR A 86 -6.68 -6.90 -29.20
N SER A 87 -7.74 -6.78 -30.03
CA SER A 87 -8.30 -5.50 -30.44
C SER A 87 -8.88 -4.70 -29.27
N ALA A 88 -9.51 -5.35 -28.31
CA ALA A 88 -10.01 -4.70 -27.10
C ALA A 88 -8.87 -4.18 -26.21
N ILE A 89 -7.79 -4.95 -26.08
CA ILE A 89 -6.58 -4.55 -25.31
C ILE A 89 -5.90 -3.36 -25.98
N GLU A 90 -5.71 -3.40 -27.31
CA GLU A 90 -5.09 -2.31 -28.07
C GLU A 90 -5.87 -1.00 -27.94
N LYS A 91 -7.21 -1.06 -28.00
CA LYS A 91 -8.09 0.10 -27.81
C LYS A 91 -7.99 0.69 -26.40
N VAL A 92 -7.83 -0.16 -25.37
CA VAL A 92 -7.64 0.31 -23.99
C VAL A 92 -6.27 0.95 -23.83
N GLU A 93 -5.22 0.33 -24.37
CA GLU A 93 -3.85 0.85 -24.34
C GLU A 93 -3.76 2.22 -25.02
N GLU A 94 -4.35 2.35 -26.21
CA GLU A 94 -4.41 3.61 -26.93
C GLU A 94 -5.10 4.71 -26.13
N LYS A 95 -6.25 4.40 -25.52
CA LYS A 95 -7.00 5.34 -24.68
C LYS A 95 -6.23 5.73 -23.42
N MET A 96 -5.38 4.86 -22.89
CA MET A 96 -4.49 5.19 -21.76
C MET A 96 -3.36 6.14 -22.17
N ARG A 97 -2.86 6.05 -23.41
CA ARG A 97 -1.87 7.01 -23.95
C ARG A 97 -2.43 8.43 -24.03
N GLU A 98 -3.74 8.57 -24.22
CA GLU A 98 -4.44 9.86 -24.30
C GLU A 98 -4.89 10.43 -22.95
N CYS A 99 -4.86 9.63 -21.88
CA CYS A 99 -5.29 10.03 -20.54
C CYS A 99 -4.23 10.87 -19.80
N PHE A 100 -3.95 12.08 -20.26
CA PHE A 100 -3.11 13.02 -19.52
C PHE A 100 -3.87 13.63 -18.34
N ILE A 101 -3.55 13.18 -17.12
CA ILE A 101 -4.03 13.81 -15.88
C ILE A 101 -3.42 15.22 -15.78
N ARG A 102 -4.11 16.21 -16.34
CA ARG A 102 -3.88 17.62 -16.04
C ARG A 102 -4.40 17.91 -14.64
N ASN A 103 -3.64 17.48 -13.63
CA ASN A 103 -3.75 17.99 -12.28
C ASN A 103 -3.49 19.51 -12.33
N LYS A 104 -4.56 20.31 -12.46
CA LYS A 104 -4.57 21.79 -12.43
C LYS A 104 -4.33 22.39 -11.04
N ARG A 105 -3.89 21.58 -10.07
CA ARG A 105 -3.25 22.13 -8.87
C ARG A 105 -1.98 22.83 -9.37
N LEU A 106 -1.70 24.07 -8.95
CA LEU A 106 -0.41 24.70 -9.21
C LEU A 106 0.67 23.70 -8.78
N LYS A 107 1.30 23.06 -9.77
CA LYS A 107 2.36 22.10 -9.56
C LYS A 107 3.47 22.91 -8.88
N ARG A 108 3.82 22.56 -7.64
CA ARG A 108 5.08 23.03 -7.05
C ARG A 108 6.17 22.80 -8.12
N PRO A 109 7.08 23.75 -8.37
CA PRO A 109 8.10 23.54 -9.38
C PRO A 109 8.76 22.20 -9.09
N LEU A 110 8.72 21.31 -10.09
CA LEU A 110 9.41 20.03 -9.99
C LEU A 110 10.88 20.39 -9.84
N SER A 111 11.50 19.96 -8.74
CA SER A 111 12.94 20.11 -8.59
C SER A 111 13.62 19.45 -9.79
N PRO A 112 14.63 20.10 -10.39
CA PRO A 112 15.31 19.55 -11.55
C PRO A 112 16.03 18.27 -11.13
N SER A 113 15.56 17.12 -11.59
CA SER A 113 16.25 15.84 -11.39
C SER A 113 16.71 15.31 -12.73
N SER A 114 18.04 15.30 -12.88
CA SER A 114 18.87 14.58 -13.85
C SER A 114 18.55 14.75 -15.34
N ALA A 115 19.05 15.84 -15.90
CA ALA A 115 19.50 15.90 -17.29
C ALA A 115 20.96 16.39 -17.29
N VAL A 116 21.88 15.52 -16.85
CA VAL A 116 23.29 15.66 -17.22
C VAL A 116 23.46 14.87 -18.49
N VAL A 117 23.24 15.58 -19.59
CA VAL A 117 23.73 15.20 -20.92
C VAL A 117 25.25 15.13 -20.84
N GLU A 118 25.79 14.01 -21.30
CA GLU A 118 27.23 13.80 -21.51
C GLU A 118 27.80 14.95 -22.36
N THR A 119 28.62 15.80 -21.74
CA THR A 119 29.66 16.53 -22.45
C THR A 119 31.00 15.98 -21.97
N SER A 120 31.57 15.16 -22.85
CA SER A 120 32.96 14.70 -22.84
C SER A 120 33.97 15.76 -22.37
N ALA A 121 34.73 15.45 -21.33
CA ALA A 121 36.19 15.50 -21.26
C ALA A 121 36.67 15.66 -19.80
N THR A 122 37.56 14.75 -19.39
CA THR A 122 38.55 14.90 -18.30
C THR A 122 38.02 15.23 -16.89
N GLU A 123 37.83 14.20 -16.07
CA GLU A 123 38.76 13.87 -14.98
C GLU A 123 38.28 12.62 -14.22
N GLU A 124 39.13 11.59 -14.28
CA GLU A 124 39.42 10.60 -13.26
C GLU A 124 38.30 10.10 -12.31
N ARG A 125 37.92 8.85 -12.61
CA ARG A 125 38.16 7.71 -11.72
C ARG A 125 37.10 7.41 -10.64
N SER A 126 36.40 6.33 -10.96
CA SER A 126 36.11 5.18 -10.08
C SER A 126 34.95 5.34 -9.13
N GLY A 127 33.92 4.53 -9.39
CA GLY A 127 32.92 4.19 -8.38
C GLY A 127 33.54 3.62 -7.10
N ARG A 128 32.77 3.73 -6.03
CA ARG A 128 32.78 2.94 -4.80
C ARG A 128 31.60 3.45 -3.98
N ASP A 129 30.60 2.62 -3.74
CA ASP A 129 30.61 1.67 -2.63
C ASP A 129 30.19 2.36 -1.32
N TYR A 130 29.39 1.64 -0.55
CA TYR A 130 28.89 2.03 0.75
C TYR A 130 30.06 2.33 1.69
N GLY A 131 30.22 3.59 2.10
CA GLY A 131 31.28 3.96 3.03
C GLY A 131 31.69 5.41 2.90
N PHE A 132 30.75 6.33 3.11
CA PHE A 132 31.18 7.67 3.52
C PHE A 132 31.66 7.50 4.96
N ASP A 133 32.97 7.58 5.18
CA ASP A 133 33.61 7.83 6.47
C ASP A 133 32.96 9.09 7.07
N SER A 134 31.77 8.92 7.63
CA SER A 134 31.09 9.97 8.36
C SER A 134 31.89 10.10 9.63
N ASP A 135 32.87 11.01 9.62
CA ASP A 135 33.61 11.38 10.81
C ASP A 135 32.57 11.63 11.91
N PRO A 136 32.54 10.80 12.97
CA PRO A 136 31.54 10.92 14.03
C PRO A 136 31.56 12.32 14.63
N HIS A 137 32.74 12.96 14.63
CA HIS A 137 32.92 14.30 15.14
C HIS A 137 32.32 15.37 14.21
N ALA A 138 32.60 15.32 12.90
CA ALA A 138 31.96 16.21 11.92
C ALA A 138 30.42 16.08 11.93
N THR A 139 29.91 14.86 12.09
CA THR A 139 28.46 14.61 12.19
C THR A 139 27.88 15.22 13.47
N LYS A 140 28.59 15.10 14.60
CA LYS A 140 28.20 15.70 15.88
C LYS A 140 28.18 17.23 15.82
N LEU A 141 29.18 17.86 15.21
CA LEU A 141 29.22 19.32 15.04
C LEU A 141 28.06 19.82 14.18
N ARG A 142 27.76 19.14 13.07
CA ARG A 142 26.58 19.43 12.23
C ARG A 142 25.28 19.31 13.01
N ALA A 143 25.16 18.30 13.89
CA ALA A 143 23.98 18.15 14.73
C ALA A 143 23.82 19.28 15.75
N LEU A 144 24.92 19.72 16.39
CA LEU A 144 24.87 20.83 17.37
C LEU A 144 24.52 22.17 16.71
N ASP A 145 25.04 22.45 15.51
CA ASP A 145 24.73 23.66 14.74
C ASP A 145 23.24 23.74 14.41
N LEU A 146 22.64 22.62 13.97
CA LEU A 146 21.20 22.53 13.75
C LEU A 146 20.40 22.79 15.03
N ILE A 147 20.79 22.17 16.15
CA ILE A 147 20.08 22.37 17.42
C ILE A 147 20.09 23.86 17.80
N TYR A 148 21.25 24.52 17.69
CA TYR A 148 21.39 25.93 18.00
C TYR A 148 20.54 26.82 17.07
N GLN A 149 20.47 26.52 15.77
CA GLN A 149 19.65 27.26 14.81
C GLN A 149 18.14 27.25 15.14
N PHE A 150 17.63 26.16 15.71
CA PHE A 150 16.19 25.98 15.96
C PHE A 150 15.76 26.21 17.42
N HIS A 151 16.70 26.39 18.35
CA HIS A 151 16.43 26.49 19.79
C HIS A 151 17.07 27.73 20.46
N ALA A 152 17.32 28.79 19.69
CA ALA A 152 17.77 30.09 20.20
C ALA A 152 16.71 30.79 21.06
#